data_AF-A0A248X702-F1
#
_entry.id   AF-A0A248X702-F1
#
_cell.length_a   1.000
_cell.length_b   1.000
_cell.length_c   1.000
_cell.angle_alpha   90.00
_cell.angle_beta   90.00
_cell.angle_gamma   90.00
#
_symmetry.space_group_name_H-M   'P 1'
#
loop_
_entity.id
_entity.type
_entity.pdbx_description
1 polymer ?
#
loop_
_entity_poly.entity_id
_entity_poly.type
_entity_poly.pdbx_seq_one_letter_code
_entity_poly.pdbx_strand_id
1 'polypeptide(L)' 'MSNTTPLPFAIPDPMHRCEHCGRTDQGIGRCPHAIDKRYDCPNDPQGERRLRDRLRKIGR' A
#
# COMPACT_ATOMS: atom_id res chain seq x y z
N MET A 1 5.44 18.51 -42.19
CA MET A 1 4.32 18.83 -41.29
C MET A 1 4.37 17.83 -40.15
N SER A 2 4.72 18.27 -38.95
CA SER A 2 4.96 17.41 -37.79
C SER A 2 3.62 16.94 -37.22
N ASN A 3 3.30 15.66 -37.37
CA ASN A 3 2.13 15.04 -36.74
C ASN A 3 2.43 14.83 -35.25
N THR A 4 2.11 15.83 -34.43
CA THR A 4 2.08 15.70 -32.96
C THR A 4 0.74 15.09 -32.56
N THR A 5 0.73 13.79 -32.32
CA THR A 5 -0.42 13.07 -31.75
C THR A 5 -0.69 13.59 -30.33
N PRO A 6 -1.87 14.13 -30.00
CA PRO A 6 -2.21 14.46 -28.62
C PRO A 6 -2.42 13.14 -27.86
N LEU A 7 -1.52 12.83 -26.91
CA LEU A 7 -1.74 11.75 -25.94
C LEU A 7 -3.00 12.10 -25.13
N PRO A 8 -4.10 11.35 -25.25
CA PRO A 8 -5.30 11.67 -24.50
C PRO A 8 -5.06 11.26 -23.06
N PHE A 9 -4.93 12.25 -22.19
CA PHE A 9 -5.29 12.19 -20.77
C PHE A 9 -4.76 10.98 -20.00
N ALA A 10 -3.72 11.21 -19.21
CA ALA A 10 -3.32 10.31 -18.12
C ALA A 10 -4.56 9.85 -17.37
N ILE A 11 -4.91 8.57 -17.55
CA ILE A 11 -5.97 7.90 -16.78
C ILE A 11 -5.58 8.13 -15.32
N PRO A 12 -6.45 8.72 -14.47
CA PRO A 12 -6.12 8.82 -13.07
C PRO A 12 -5.89 7.40 -12.57
N ASP A 13 -4.66 7.12 -12.17
CA ASP A 13 -4.28 5.82 -11.61
C ASP A 13 -5.29 5.55 -10.49
N PRO A 14 -6.06 4.44 -10.56
CA PRO A 14 -7.13 4.21 -9.60
C PRO A 14 -6.49 4.15 -8.22
N MET A 15 -6.85 5.09 -7.32
CA MET A 15 -6.28 5.14 -5.98
C MET A 15 -6.48 3.78 -5.30
N HIS A 16 -5.38 3.08 -5.06
CA HIS A 16 -5.39 1.78 -4.45
C HIS A 16 -5.46 1.96 -2.93
N ARG A 17 -6.31 1.18 -2.27
CA ARG A 17 -6.43 1.17 -0.81
C ARG A 17 -5.95 -0.15 -0.27
N CYS A 18 -5.14 -0.07 0.78
CA CYS A 18 -4.66 -1.24 1.50
C CYS A 18 -5.85 -1.93 2.20
N GLU A 19 -6.04 -3.22 1.92
CA GLU A 19 -7.07 -4.05 2.57
C GLU A 19 -6.82 -4.31 4.07
N HIS A 20 -5.58 -4.10 4.54
CA HIS A 20 -5.21 -4.28 5.96
C HIS A 20 -5.45 -3.04 6.82
N CYS A 21 -5.06 -1.86 6.35
CA CYS A 21 -5.08 -0.63 7.14
C CYS A 21 -5.97 0.48 6.59
N GLY A 22 -6.61 0.26 5.42
CA GLY A 22 -7.51 1.21 4.77
C GLY A 22 -6.84 2.45 4.17
N ARG A 23 -5.52 2.61 4.32
CA ARG A 23 -4.76 3.74 3.79
C ARG A 23 -4.52 3.59 2.29
N THR A 24 -4.48 4.72 1.60
CA THR A 24 -4.26 4.81 0.14
C THR A 24 -2.78 4.63 -0.23
N ASP A 25 -2.51 4.41 -1.50
CA ASP A 25 -1.18 4.42 -2.12
C ASP A 25 -0.62 5.85 -2.34
N GLN A 26 -1.50 6.86 -2.30
CA GLN A 26 -1.18 8.28 -2.46
C GLN A 26 -1.31 9.09 -1.16
N GLY A 27 -0.55 10.19 -1.06
CA GLY A 27 -0.62 11.18 0.03
C GLY A 27 0.28 10.90 1.23
N ILE A 28 0.19 11.78 2.23
CA ILE A 28 0.91 11.63 3.51
C ILE A 28 0.27 10.49 4.29
N GLY A 29 1.09 9.50 4.66
CA GLY A 29 0.61 8.28 5.31
C GLY A 29 0.26 7.15 4.34
N ARG A 30 0.67 7.23 3.07
CA ARG A 30 0.49 6.15 2.10
C ARG A 30 0.94 4.78 2.63
N CYS A 31 0.24 3.73 2.24
CA CYS A 31 0.61 2.37 2.58
C CYS A 31 1.37 1.70 1.43
N PRO A 32 2.59 1.16 1.66
CA PRO A 32 3.31 0.43 0.63
C PRO A 32 2.53 -0.80 0.14
N HIS A 33 1.75 -1.44 1.00
CA HIS A 33 0.87 -2.56 0.62
C HIS A 33 -0.29 -2.14 -0.30
N ALA A 34 -0.69 -0.86 -0.28
CA ALA A 34 -1.67 -0.35 -1.23
C ALA A 34 -1.07 -0.18 -2.64
N ILE A 35 0.24 0.11 -2.73
CA ILE A 35 0.96 0.26 -4.01
C ILE A 35 1.19 -1.11 -4.65
N ASP A 36 1.67 -2.07 -3.87
CA ASP A 36 1.88 -3.45 -4.31
C ASP A 36 1.68 -4.40 -3.13
N LYS A 37 0.85 -5.42 -3.33
CA LYS A 37 0.51 -6.45 -2.33
C LYS A 37 1.70 -7.27 -1.87
N ARG A 38 2.82 -7.22 -2.59
CA ARG A 38 4.09 -7.86 -2.20
C ARG A 38 4.73 -7.21 -0.99
N TYR A 39 4.43 -5.94 -0.71
CA TYR A 39 4.98 -5.25 0.46
C TYR A 39 4.10 -5.49 1.68
N ASP A 40 4.70 -5.85 2.81
CA ASP A 40 3.99 -5.94 4.08
C ASP A 40 3.36 -4.59 4.45
N CYS A 41 2.14 -4.63 4.99
CA CYS A 41 1.46 -3.44 5.48
C CYS A 41 2.01 -3.08 6.89
N PRO A 42 2.72 -1.95 7.04
CA PRO A 42 3.32 -1.57 8.33
C PRO A 42 2.28 -1.18 9.39
N ASN A 43 1.03 -0.92 8.97
CA ASN A 43 -0.09 -0.58 9.84
C ASN A 43 -1.13 -1.71 9.89
N ASP A 44 -0.75 -2.95 9.56
CA ASP A 44 -1.68 -4.08 9.63
C ASP A 44 -2.00 -4.41 11.09
N PRO A 45 -3.26 -4.25 11.55
CA PRO A 45 -3.63 -4.59 12.92
C PRO A 45 -3.46 -6.09 13.21
N GLN A 46 -3.51 -6.96 12.19
CA GLN A 46 -3.22 -8.39 12.38
C GLN A 46 -1.71 -8.66 12.54
N GLY A 47 -0.87 -7.95 11.81
CA GLY A 47 0.58 -8.02 11.88
C GLY A 47 1.11 -7.65 13.26
N GLU A 48 0.57 -6.60 13.90
CA GLU A 48 0.96 -6.26 15.27
C GLU A 48 0.61 -7.38 16.26
N ARG A 49 -0.56 -8.00 16.11
CA ARG A 49 -0.97 -9.15 16.93
C ARG A 49 -0.02 -10.34 16.73
N ARG A 50 0.30 -10.68 15.48
CA ARG A 50 1.27 -11.75 15.16
C ARG A 50 2.68 -11.45 15.69
N LEU A 51 3.12 -10.19 15.62
CA LEU A 51 4.40 -9.76 16.18
C LEU A 51 4.42 -9.90 17.69
N ARG A 52 3.36 -9.46 18.39
CA ARG A 52 3.21 -9.63 19.84
C ARG A 52 3.21 -11.11 20.25
N ASP A 53 2.49 -11.96 19.51
CA ASP A 53 2.47 -13.40 19.76
C ASP A 53 3.86 -14.03 19.55
N ARG A 54 4.60 -13.62 18.51
CA ARG A 54 5.99 -14.07 18.29
C ARG A 54 6.94 -13.61 19.39
N LEU A 55 6.87 -12.35 19.80
CA LEU A 55 7.69 -11.80 20.89
C LEU A 55 7.44 -12.52 22.22
N ARG A 56 6.17 -12.84 22.53
CA ARG A 56 5.82 -13.67 23.69
C ARG A 56 6.44 -15.06 23.66
N LYS A 57 6.59 -15.66 22.48
CA LYS A 57 7.12 -17.00 22.31
C LYS A 57 8.65 -17.07 22.44
N ILE A 58 9.35 -15.97 22.16
CA ILE A 58 10.82 -15.87 22.27
C ILE A 58 11.26 -15.62 23.72
N GLY A 59 10.42 -14.97 24.54
CA GLY A 59 10.72 -14.67 25.95
C GLY A 59 10.48 -15.84 26.92
N ARG A 60 10.37 -17.08 26.44
CA ARG A 60 10.10 -18.28 27.25
C ARG A 60 11.20 -19.31 27.03
#